data_AF-A0AAJ6VLN7-F1
#
_entry.id   AF-A0AAJ6VLN7-F1
#
_cell.length_a   1.000
_cell.length_b   1.000
_cell.length_c   1.000
_cell.angle_alpha   90.00
_cell.angle_beta   90.00
_cell.angle_gamma   90.00
#
_symmetry.space_group_name_H-M   'P 1'
#
loop_
_entity.id
_entity.type
_entity.pdbx_description
1 polymer ?
#
loop_
_entity_poly.entity_id
_entity_poly.type
_entity_poly.pdbx_seq_one_letter_code
_entity_poly.pdbx_strand_id
1 'polypeptide(L)'
;MSDNNPKTTPTKVPTPKVAAAPKVAATAKATAAAKTASAPIPKVAAALKKVNLKEKKKRLNKPRNYDLGNGIYRFSRSRMYHKKAIYKFINKKTPKKEAPKSPVTIVKNIDGDKNGKTRTVLLKKRRANYPTINRIKPRPAKKCFKDHTRYLRPTLKPGTVLIILAGPHKGKRVVLLKQLKSGLLLITGPFLINACPLRRINQIYVIATSTKINLNLILPKHINDKYFKRKRDKRAKKEEGDIFAVKKGEYKPSDQRKIDQKVVDKLVIDAIKKSKDRKMLFAYLATMFGLRSSQYPHRMKF
;
A
#
# COMPACT_ATOMS: atom_id res chain seq x y z
N MET A 1 -52.96 -16.00 50.28
CA MET A 1 -53.09 -14.55 50.11
C MET A 1 -52.31 -14.18 48.84
N SER A 2 -52.90 -14.28 47.65
CA SER A 2 -53.95 -13.42 47.07
C SER A 2 -53.39 -12.11 46.49
N ASP A 3 -53.23 -12.12 45.16
CA ASP A 3 -53.57 -11.04 44.21
C ASP A 3 -52.98 -9.64 44.42
N ASN A 4 -52.12 -9.19 43.49
CA ASN A 4 -52.61 -8.49 42.29
C ASN A 4 -51.48 -7.99 41.37
N ASN A 5 -51.81 -7.88 40.08
CA ASN A 5 -50.97 -7.27 39.03
C ASN A 5 -51.83 -6.26 38.26
N PRO A 6 -51.31 -5.06 37.94
CA PRO A 6 -51.76 -4.37 36.74
C PRO A 6 -50.62 -3.98 35.79
N LYS A 7 -50.81 -4.34 34.52
CA LYS A 7 -50.03 -3.85 33.37
C LYS A 7 -50.08 -2.32 33.28
N THR A 8 -48.96 -1.68 32.95
CA THR A 8 -48.95 -0.36 32.28
C THR A 8 -48.01 -0.36 31.08
N THR A 9 -48.38 0.41 30.06
CA THR A 9 -47.86 0.36 28.68
C THR A 9 -46.64 1.24 28.43
N PRO A 10 -45.74 0.89 27.48
CA PRO A 10 -44.65 1.77 27.06
C PRO A 10 -45.10 2.85 26.06
N THR A 11 -44.91 4.12 26.43
CA THR A 11 -45.25 5.29 25.60
C THR A 11 -44.27 5.45 24.41
N LYS A 12 -44.80 5.78 23.22
CA LYS A 12 -44.07 5.81 21.94
C LYS A 12 -44.23 7.17 21.22
N VAL A 13 -43.19 8.01 21.21
CA VAL A 13 -43.09 9.21 20.34
C VAL A 13 -41.60 9.61 20.14
N PRO A 14 -41.21 10.41 19.12
CA PRO A 14 -41.00 9.92 17.76
C PRO A 14 -39.59 10.22 17.17
N THR A 15 -39.32 9.66 15.99
CA THR A 15 -38.20 10.05 15.12
C THR A 15 -38.45 11.37 14.37
N PRO A 16 -37.44 12.24 14.19
CA PRO A 16 -37.53 13.36 13.26
C PRO A 16 -37.38 12.88 11.80
N LYS A 17 -38.25 13.40 10.92
CA LYS A 17 -38.35 13.01 9.50
C LYS A 17 -37.23 13.57 8.63
N VAL A 18 -36.98 12.83 7.54
CA VAL A 18 -36.24 13.26 6.35
C VAL A 18 -36.93 14.47 5.70
N ALA A 19 -36.17 15.52 5.38
CA ALA A 19 -36.62 16.60 4.50
C ALA A 19 -36.21 16.29 3.05
N ALA A 20 -37.18 16.35 2.13
CA ALA A 20 -36.99 16.07 0.71
C ALA A 20 -36.71 17.34 -0.10
N ALA A 21 -36.07 17.18 -1.26
CA ALA A 21 -35.83 18.26 -2.22
C ALA A 21 -37.05 18.50 -3.14
N PRO A 22 -37.28 19.74 -3.62
CA PRO A 22 -38.22 20.01 -4.71
C PRO A 22 -37.55 19.87 -6.09
N LYS A 23 -38.32 19.37 -7.07
CA LYS A 23 -38.04 19.47 -8.51
C LYS A 23 -39.11 20.35 -9.16
N VAL A 24 -38.70 21.27 -10.05
CA VAL A 24 -39.53 21.89 -11.10
C VAL A 24 -38.58 22.08 -12.29
N ALA A 25 -38.62 21.21 -13.31
CA ALA A 25 -39.43 21.29 -14.54
C ALA A 25 -38.80 22.21 -15.61
N ALA A 26 -38.98 21.88 -16.89
CA ALA A 26 -38.17 22.37 -18.01
C ALA A 26 -39.02 22.86 -19.20
N THR A 27 -38.52 23.88 -19.92
CA THR A 27 -38.90 24.39 -21.27
C THR A 27 -38.16 25.74 -21.47
N ALA A 28 -37.80 26.27 -22.65
CA ALA A 28 -37.91 25.82 -24.03
C ALA A 28 -36.73 26.34 -24.90
N LYS A 29 -36.92 26.32 -26.23
CA LYS A 29 -35.94 26.33 -27.34
C LYS A 29 -35.56 27.74 -27.84
N ALA A 30 -34.45 27.79 -28.59
CA ALA A 30 -33.78 28.97 -29.16
C ALA A 30 -34.57 29.83 -30.18
N THR A 31 -34.17 31.11 -30.28
CA THR A 31 -34.18 32.09 -31.41
C THR A 31 -33.48 33.37 -30.90
N ALA A 32 -32.97 34.35 -31.66
CA ALA A 32 -32.45 34.48 -33.03
C ALA A 32 -31.50 35.73 -33.03
N ALA A 33 -30.78 36.01 -34.12
CA ALA A 33 -29.75 37.07 -34.14
C ALA A 33 -30.25 38.44 -34.63
N ALA A 34 -29.65 39.54 -34.14
CA ALA A 34 -29.63 40.86 -34.77
C ALA A 34 -28.36 41.66 -34.36
N LYS A 35 -27.87 42.56 -35.23
CA LYS A 35 -26.64 43.37 -35.07
C LYS A 35 -26.97 44.87 -35.09
N THR A 36 -26.16 45.71 -34.40
CA THR A 36 -25.62 47.05 -34.81
C THR A 36 -24.78 47.63 -33.65
N ALA A 37 -23.48 47.95 -33.82
CA ALA A 37 -22.86 49.31 -33.84
C ALA A 37 -23.03 50.19 -32.56
N SER A 38 -22.10 51.02 -32.05
CA SER A 38 -20.67 51.37 -32.31
C SER A 38 -20.18 52.40 -31.23
N ALA A 39 -18.91 52.74 -30.93
CA ALA A 39 -17.57 52.31 -31.40
C ALA A 39 -16.49 52.12 -30.26
N PRO A 40 -15.53 53.03 -29.89
CA PRO A 40 -14.17 52.54 -29.50
C PRO A 40 -13.56 52.96 -28.12
N ILE A 41 -12.93 51.98 -27.43
CA ILE A 41 -11.51 51.89 -26.92
C ILE A 41 -10.85 53.17 -26.32
N PRO A 42 -10.09 53.19 -25.16
CA PRO A 42 -9.15 52.15 -24.64
C PRO A 42 -8.94 51.94 -23.09
N LYS A 43 -8.09 50.94 -22.75
CA LYS A 43 -7.12 50.86 -21.61
C LYS A 43 -7.59 50.77 -20.12
N VAL A 44 -8.04 49.58 -19.67
CA VAL A 44 -7.73 49.06 -18.31
C VAL A 44 -7.48 47.54 -18.32
N ALA A 45 -6.39 47.09 -18.95
CA ALA A 45 -6.06 45.66 -19.10
C ALA A 45 -4.59 45.33 -18.80
N ALA A 46 -4.08 45.76 -17.63
CA ALA A 46 -2.68 45.55 -17.24
C ALA A 46 -2.44 45.05 -15.80
N ALA A 47 -3.47 45.00 -14.93
CA ALA A 47 -3.27 44.95 -13.47
C ALA A 47 -3.66 43.62 -12.76
N LEU A 48 -3.89 42.51 -13.48
CA LEU A 48 -4.26 41.22 -12.87
C LEU A 48 -3.47 40.01 -13.42
N LYS A 49 -2.14 40.04 -13.25
CA LYS A 49 -1.29 38.82 -13.28
C LYS A 49 -0.61 38.57 -11.93
N LYS A 50 -1.42 38.36 -10.88
CA LYS A 50 -0.93 37.81 -9.60
C LYS A 50 -0.56 36.32 -9.75
N VAL A 51 0.65 36.11 -10.26
CA VAL A 51 1.64 35.12 -9.81
C VAL A 51 1.01 33.85 -9.20
N ASN A 52 0.64 32.90 -10.05
CA ASN A 52 0.30 31.55 -9.63
C ASN A 52 1.60 30.78 -9.31
N LEU A 53 2.16 31.03 -8.12
CA LEU A 53 3.33 30.34 -7.57
C LEU A 53 2.97 28.88 -7.27
N LYS A 54 2.91 28.05 -8.33
CA LYS A 54 3.01 26.60 -8.20
C LYS A 54 4.21 26.29 -7.32
N GLU A 55 3.97 25.71 -6.15
CA GLU A 55 5.03 25.18 -5.30
C GLU A 55 5.86 24.18 -6.12
N LYS A 56 7.00 24.65 -6.64
CA LYS A 56 8.00 23.79 -7.27
C LYS A 56 8.55 22.92 -6.16
N LYS A 57 7.93 21.75 -5.96
CA LYS A 57 8.46 20.65 -5.13
C LYS A 57 9.95 20.57 -5.39
N LYS A 58 10.76 20.91 -4.38
CA LYS A 58 12.23 20.95 -4.51
C LYS A 58 12.67 19.61 -5.08
N ARG A 59 13.10 19.60 -6.36
CA ARG A 59 13.61 18.39 -7.00
C ARG A 59 14.77 17.93 -6.13
N LEU A 60 14.68 16.70 -5.62
CA LEU A 60 15.73 16.17 -4.75
C LEU A 60 17.00 16.09 -5.60
N ASN A 61 17.93 17.02 -5.37
CA ASN A 61 19.12 17.14 -6.21
C ASN A 61 19.91 15.82 -6.16
N LYS A 62 20.27 15.29 -7.33
CA LYS A 62 21.20 14.15 -7.41
C LYS A 62 22.45 14.49 -6.59
N PRO A 63 23.02 13.53 -5.84
CA PRO A 63 24.18 13.82 -5.02
C PRO A 63 25.34 14.29 -5.92
N ARG A 64 25.99 15.40 -5.54
CA ARG A 64 27.11 16.01 -6.31
C ARG A 64 28.33 15.08 -6.46
N ASN A 65 28.40 14.05 -5.63
CA ASN A 65 29.34 12.94 -5.72
C ASN A 65 28.54 11.64 -5.85
N TYR A 66 29.01 10.69 -6.64
CA TYR A 66 28.38 9.39 -6.81
C TYR A 66 29.36 8.26 -6.50
N ASP A 67 28.82 7.15 -6.01
CA ASP A 67 29.55 5.93 -5.69
C ASP A 67 29.96 5.21 -6.97
N LEU A 68 31.18 4.65 -6.99
CA LEU A 68 31.71 3.85 -8.10
C LEU A 68 31.36 2.37 -7.97
N GLY A 69 30.80 1.93 -6.83
CA GLY A 69 30.27 0.58 -6.61
C GLY A 69 30.72 -0.06 -5.29
N ASN A 70 31.82 0.42 -4.71
CA ASN A 70 32.48 -0.16 -3.54
C ASN A 70 32.45 0.77 -2.30
N GLY A 71 31.58 1.79 -2.27
CA GLY A 71 31.58 2.83 -1.24
C GLY A 71 32.66 3.91 -1.45
N ILE A 72 33.44 3.79 -2.52
CA ILE A 72 34.42 4.79 -2.99
C ILE A 72 33.72 5.71 -3.99
N TYR A 73 33.81 7.02 -3.78
CA TYR A 73 33.13 8.02 -4.58
C TYR A 73 34.05 8.66 -5.64
N ARG A 74 33.48 9.05 -6.80
CA ARG A 74 34.20 9.64 -7.95
C ARG A 74 35.10 10.84 -7.62
N PHE A 75 34.72 11.68 -6.66
CA PHE A 75 35.46 12.91 -6.31
C PHE A 75 36.03 12.88 -4.88
N SER A 76 37.29 13.33 -4.74
CA SER A 76 37.98 13.52 -3.47
C SER A 76 37.34 14.59 -2.57
N ARG A 77 37.74 14.61 -1.28
CA ARG A 77 37.24 15.57 -0.29
C ARG A 77 37.51 17.03 -0.70
N SER A 78 38.71 17.34 -1.17
CA SER A 78 39.10 18.68 -1.66
C SER A 78 38.27 19.12 -2.87
N ARG A 79 38.16 18.29 -3.91
CA ARG A 79 37.32 18.59 -5.08
C ARG A 79 35.86 18.77 -4.71
N MET A 80 35.36 18.02 -3.71
CA MET A 80 34.01 18.17 -3.17
C MET A 80 33.81 19.44 -2.33
N TYR A 81 34.84 19.94 -1.66
CA TYR A 81 34.81 21.20 -0.92
C TYR A 81 34.58 22.40 -1.87
N HIS A 82 35.34 22.48 -2.97
CA HIS A 82 35.13 23.49 -4.01
C HIS A 82 33.79 23.30 -4.75
N LYS A 83 33.42 22.07 -5.15
CA LYS A 83 32.12 21.79 -5.80
C LYS A 83 30.89 22.06 -4.93
N LYS A 84 31.03 22.02 -3.60
CA LYS A 84 29.97 22.43 -2.66
C LYS A 84 30.03 23.93 -2.34
N ALA A 85 31.07 24.64 -2.80
CA ALA A 85 31.37 26.03 -2.48
C ALA A 85 31.43 26.31 -0.97
N ILE A 86 31.88 25.34 -0.16
CA ILE A 86 31.91 25.45 1.31
C ILE A 86 32.76 26.64 1.75
N TYR A 87 33.83 26.95 1.00
CA TYR A 87 34.68 28.11 1.24
C TYR A 87 33.92 29.45 1.32
N LYS A 88 32.80 29.62 0.58
CA LYS A 88 31.96 30.83 0.62
C LYS A 88 31.09 30.96 1.88
N PHE A 89 31.11 29.94 2.74
CA PHE A 89 30.33 29.83 3.97
C PHE A 89 31.19 29.65 5.23
N ILE A 90 32.52 29.66 5.11
CA ILE A 90 33.39 29.83 6.28
C ILE A 90 32.98 31.13 6.99
N ASN A 91 32.93 31.10 8.31
CA ASN A 91 32.51 32.21 9.20
C ASN A 91 31.04 32.66 9.09
N LYS A 92 30.22 32.17 8.14
CA LYS A 92 28.79 32.51 8.07
C LYS A 92 27.96 31.72 9.09
N LYS A 93 27.70 32.33 10.24
CA LYS A 93 26.79 31.79 11.26
C LYS A 93 25.34 31.94 10.78
N THR A 94 24.61 30.82 10.68
CA THR A 94 23.15 30.87 10.51
C THR A 94 22.51 31.12 11.89
N PRO A 95 21.61 32.10 12.05
CA PRO A 95 20.93 32.30 13.32
C PRO A 95 20.12 31.05 13.66
N LYS A 96 20.38 30.50 14.85
CA LYS A 96 19.71 29.28 15.33
C LYS A 96 18.26 29.62 15.64
N LYS A 97 17.35 29.31 14.72
CA LYS A 97 15.90 29.43 15.00
C LYS A 97 15.57 28.60 16.22
N GLU A 98 15.14 29.25 17.30
CA GLU A 98 14.69 28.55 18.49
C GLU A 98 13.46 27.72 18.16
N ALA A 99 13.55 26.42 18.41
CA ALA A 99 12.41 25.53 18.27
C ALA A 99 11.50 25.73 19.49
N PRO A 100 10.19 25.97 19.32
CA PRO A 100 9.28 26.14 20.45
C PRO A 100 9.31 24.88 21.31
N LYS A 101 9.58 25.07 22.62
CA LYS A 101 9.53 23.98 23.60
C LYS A 101 8.10 23.46 23.68
N SER A 102 7.90 22.15 23.49
CA SER A 102 6.59 21.53 23.71
C SER A 102 6.18 21.70 25.18
N PRO A 103 4.96 22.18 25.48
CA PRO A 103 4.52 22.36 26.86
C PRO A 103 4.52 21.01 27.59
N VAL A 104 4.92 21.02 28.86
CA VAL A 104 4.92 19.83 29.73
C VAL A 104 3.61 19.74 30.53
N THR A 105 3.03 20.90 30.81
CA THR A 105 1.80 21.11 31.57
C THR A 105 0.76 21.81 30.71
N ILE A 106 -0.52 21.56 31.02
CA ILE A 106 -1.65 22.33 30.53
C ILE A 106 -2.38 22.88 31.76
N VAL A 107 -2.68 24.18 31.74
CA VAL A 107 -3.62 24.78 32.67
C VAL A 107 -5.02 24.30 32.27
N LYS A 108 -5.66 23.54 33.16
CA LYS A 108 -7.06 23.13 33.00
C LYS A 108 -7.92 24.05 33.84
N ASN A 109 -8.97 24.60 33.24
CA ASN A 109 -10.02 25.24 34.01
C ASN A 109 -10.76 24.18 34.83
N ILE A 110 -11.18 24.55 36.04
CA ILE A 110 -11.97 23.70 36.94
C ILE A 110 -13.17 24.52 37.39
N ASP A 111 -14.34 23.97 37.12
CA ASP A 111 -15.62 24.57 37.44
C ASP A 111 -16.00 24.29 38.90
N GLY A 112 -16.72 25.23 39.51
CA GLY A 112 -17.16 25.17 40.91
C GLY A 112 -16.75 26.41 41.71
N ASP A 113 -17.75 27.03 42.34
CA ASP A 113 -17.52 28.20 43.18
C ASP A 113 -16.60 27.86 44.36
N LYS A 114 -15.67 28.76 44.66
CA LYS A 114 -14.57 28.60 45.63
C LYS A 114 -13.46 27.60 45.26
N ASN A 115 -13.47 26.96 44.08
CA ASN A 115 -12.46 25.95 43.67
C ASN A 115 -11.23 26.50 42.87
N GLY A 116 -10.98 27.81 42.91
CA GLY A 116 -9.76 28.43 42.35
C GLY A 116 -9.66 28.55 40.82
N LYS A 117 -10.71 28.18 40.07
CA LYS A 117 -10.89 28.30 38.60
C LYS A 117 -9.88 27.58 37.69
N THR A 118 -8.63 27.34 38.08
CA THR A 118 -7.62 26.67 37.24
C THR A 118 -6.68 25.76 38.02
N ARG A 119 -6.19 24.68 37.39
CA ARG A 119 -5.08 23.85 37.91
C ARG A 119 -4.12 23.43 36.79
N THR A 120 -2.83 23.49 37.09
CA THR A 120 -1.74 23.08 36.20
C THR A 120 -1.57 21.55 36.22
N VAL A 121 -1.84 20.87 35.10
CA VAL A 121 -1.82 19.40 35.00
C VAL A 121 -0.77 18.93 33.99
N LEU A 122 0.04 17.93 34.37
CA LEU A 122 1.00 17.29 33.47
C LEU A 122 0.30 16.56 32.31
N LEU A 123 0.78 16.79 31.08
CA LEU A 123 0.28 16.13 29.87
C LEU A 123 0.43 14.60 29.90
N LYS A 124 1.50 14.12 30.55
CA LYS A 124 1.80 12.71 30.72
C LYS A 124 1.99 12.43 32.20
N LYS A 125 0.99 11.82 32.84
CA LYS A 125 1.09 11.36 34.24
C LYS A 125 2.28 10.41 34.41
N ARG A 126 2.94 10.48 35.58
CA ARG A 126 3.96 9.52 36.00
C ARG A 126 3.32 8.13 36.18
N ARG A 127 4.12 7.06 36.13
CA ARG A 127 3.63 5.70 36.40
C ARG A 127 3.49 5.54 37.90
N ALA A 128 2.43 4.88 38.38
CA ALA A 128 2.26 4.59 39.81
C ALA A 128 3.13 3.41 40.26
N ASN A 129 3.28 2.38 39.41
CA ASN A 129 4.07 1.18 39.67
C ASN A 129 5.36 1.19 38.84
N TYR A 130 6.48 0.93 39.50
CA TYR A 130 7.82 0.75 38.93
C TYR A 130 8.32 -0.67 39.22
N PRO A 131 8.92 -1.37 38.25
CA PRO A 131 9.53 -2.68 38.51
C PRO A 131 10.80 -2.52 39.35
N THR A 132 11.02 -3.41 40.31
CA THR A 132 12.22 -3.44 41.18
C THR A 132 13.52 -3.51 40.37
N ILE A 133 13.50 -4.20 39.22
CA ILE A 133 14.65 -4.32 38.32
C ILE A 133 14.26 -3.83 36.92
N ASN A 134 15.08 -2.95 36.36
CA ASN A 134 14.91 -2.49 34.98
C ASN A 134 15.33 -3.58 33.98
N ARG A 135 14.41 -3.97 33.08
CA ARG A 135 14.73 -4.92 32.01
C ARG A 135 15.82 -4.36 31.09
N ILE A 136 16.94 -5.09 30.98
CA ILE A 136 18.04 -4.77 30.07
C ILE A 136 17.49 -4.69 28.63
N LYS A 137 17.76 -3.56 27.95
CA LYS A 137 17.28 -3.32 26.60
C LYS A 137 18.23 -3.97 25.58
N PRO A 138 17.75 -4.80 24.65
CA PRO A 138 18.59 -5.34 23.58
C PRO A 138 19.09 -4.21 22.68
N ARG A 139 20.29 -4.38 22.12
CA ARG A 139 20.84 -3.44 21.12
C ARG A 139 19.91 -3.36 19.91
N PRO A 140 19.56 -2.15 19.41
CA PRO A 140 18.63 -2.02 18.29
C PRO A 140 19.24 -2.55 16.99
N ALA A 141 18.43 -3.25 16.18
CA ALA A 141 18.83 -3.68 14.86
C ALA A 141 19.08 -2.46 13.93
N LYS A 142 20.14 -2.52 13.11
CA LYS A 142 20.54 -1.41 12.21
C LYS A 142 19.46 -0.99 11.21
N LYS A 143 18.58 -1.91 10.78
CA LYS A 143 17.45 -1.66 9.86
C LYS A 143 16.25 -2.54 10.21
N CYS A 144 15.04 -2.07 9.92
CA CYS A 144 13.83 -2.89 10.01
C CYS A 144 13.53 -3.56 8.67
N PHE A 145 12.86 -4.72 8.68
CA PHE A 145 12.52 -5.47 7.45
C PHE A 145 11.82 -4.64 6.36
N LYS A 146 11.02 -3.63 6.74
CA LYS A 146 10.34 -2.70 5.81
C LYS A 146 11.30 -1.85 4.97
N ASP A 147 12.52 -1.64 5.46
CA ASP A 147 13.57 -0.77 4.88
C ASP A 147 14.72 -1.57 4.24
N HIS A 148 14.58 -2.90 4.19
CA HIS A 148 15.54 -3.77 3.49
C HIS A 148 15.39 -3.61 1.97
N THR A 149 16.51 -3.53 1.28
CA THR A 149 16.56 -3.64 -0.19
C THR A 149 16.05 -5.02 -0.62
N ARG A 150 15.35 -5.08 -1.76
CA ARG A 150 14.85 -6.34 -2.32
C ARG A 150 15.70 -6.73 -3.50
N TYR A 151 16.47 -7.81 -3.34
CA TYR A 151 17.15 -8.45 -4.44
C TYR A 151 16.19 -9.39 -5.18
N LEU A 152 16.33 -9.45 -6.50
CA LEU A 152 15.59 -10.33 -7.40
C LEU A 152 16.62 -11.04 -8.29
N ARG A 153 16.52 -12.36 -8.42
CA ARG A 153 17.41 -13.12 -9.34
C ARG A 153 17.23 -12.61 -10.78
N PRO A 154 18.30 -12.44 -11.58
CA PRO A 154 18.21 -11.86 -12.94
C PRO A 154 17.40 -12.71 -13.93
N THR A 155 17.21 -14.01 -13.64
CA THR A 155 16.34 -14.93 -14.41
C THR A 155 14.84 -14.67 -14.18
N LEU A 156 14.46 -14.07 -13.05
CA LEU A 156 13.07 -13.76 -12.69
C LEU A 156 12.65 -12.42 -13.31
N LYS A 157 12.34 -12.43 -14.61
CA LYS A 157 11.78 -11.27 -15.32
C LYS A 157 10.24 -11.36 -15.38
N PRO A 158 9.50 -10.24 -15.40
CA PRO A 158 8.06 -10.27 -15.68
C PRO A 158 7.78 -11.06 -16.96
N GLY A 159 6.82 -11.97 -16.91
CA GLY A 159 6.50 -12.89 -18.01
C GLY A 159 7.29 -14.21 -18.05
N THR A 160 8.38 -14.37 -17.27
CA THR A 160 9.06 -15.67 -17.13
C THR A 160 8.09 -16.72 -16.56
N VAL A 161 8.09 -17.94 -17.12
CA VAL A 161 7.35 -19.08 -16.53
C VAL A 161 8.16 -19.67 -15.39
N LEU A 162 7.45 -20.06 -14.33
CA LEU A 162 7.99 -20.44 -13.04
C LEU A 162 7.46 -21.81 -12.64
N ILE A 163 8.32 -22.71 -12.19
CA ILE A 163 7.90 -23.96 -11.54
C ILE A 163 7.87 -23.71 -10.03
N ILE A 164 6.70 -23.92 -9.41
CA ILE A 164 6.54 -23.82 -7.95
C ILE A 164 7.08 -25.09 -7.29
N LEU A 165 7.97 -24.96 -6.30
CA LEU A 165 8.51 -26.09 -5.55
C LEU A 165 7.74 -26.39 -4.25
N ALA A 166 7.18 -25.37 -3.60
CA ALA A 166 6.61 -25.50 -2.26
C ALA A 166 5.12 -25.08 -2.15
N GLY A 167 4.40 -25.75 -1.25
CA GLY A 167 3.01 -25.46 -0.92
C GLY A 167 1.97 -26.18 -1.80
N PRO A 168 0.69 -25.79 -1.74
CA PRO A 168 -0.42 -26.52 -2.39
C PRO A 168 -0.37 -26.59 -3.91
N HIS A 169 0.45 -25.75 -4.54
CA HIS A 169 0.61 -25.69 -6.00
C HIS A 169 2.00 -26.16 -6.45
N LYS A 170 2.70 -26.97 -5.64
CA LYS A 170 3.98 -27.59 -6.01
C LYS A 170 3.86 -28.34 -7.35
N GLY A 171 4.91 -28.30 -8.15
CA GLY A 171 4.96 -28.85 -9.51
C GLY A 171 4.23 -28.01 -10.57
N LYS A 172 3.29 -27.13 -10.23
CA LYS A 172 2.58 -26.32 -11.24
C LYS A 172 3.52 -25.32 -11.91
N ARG A 173 3.31 -25.10 -13.22
CA ARG A 173 4.00 -24.10 -14.04
C ARG A 173 3.14 -22.84 -14.17
N VAL A 174 3.71 -21.69 -13.83
CA VAL A 174 2.93 -20.52 -13.43
C VAL A 174 3.66 -19.24 -13.86
N VAL A 175 2.95 -18.17 -14.23
CA VAL A 175 3.57 -16.99 -14.87
C VAL A 175 3.94 -15.91 -13.84
N LEU A 176 5.17 -15.39 -13.91
CA LEU A 176 5.61 -14.26 -13.10
C LEU A 176 4.97 -12.95 -13.57
N LEU A 177 4.26 -12.25 -12.67
CA LEU A 177 3.62 -10.97 -12.99
C LEU A 177 4.49 -9.77 -12.59
N LYS A 178 4.83 -9.65 -11.31
CA LYS A 178 5.69 -8.58 -10.77
C LYS A 178 6.31 -8.98 -9.42
N GLN A 179 7.39 -8.33 -9.03
CA GLN A 179 7.84 -8.34 -7.63
C GLN A 179 6.98 -7.36 -6.80
N LEU A 180 6.67 -7.74 -5.56
CA LEU A 180 5.99 -6.89 -4.58
C LEU A 180 7.00 -6.19 -3.64
N LYS A 181 6.54 -5.18 -2.90
CA LYS A 181 7.41 -4.39 -1.99
C LYS A 181 8.02 -5.22 -0.85
N SER A 182 7.35 -6.31 -0.46
CA SER A 182 7.90 -7.31 0.46
C SER A 182 9.08 -8.13 -0.09
N GLY A 183 9.34 -8.06 -1.41
CA GLY A 183 10.29 -8.91 -2.12
C GLY A 183 9.67 -10.22 -2.66
N LEU A 184 8.45 -10.55 -2.25
CA LEU A 184 7.72 -11.71 -2.77
C LEU A 184 7.32 -11.52 -4.23
N LEU A 185 7.28 -12.62 -4.98
CA LEU A 185 6.80 -12.66 -6.35
C LEU A 185 5.27 -12.70 -6.35
N LEU A 186 4.63 -11.84 -7.13
CA LEU A 186 3.23 -12.00 -7.53
C LEU A 186 3.19 -12.87 -8.78
N ILE A 187 2.42 -13.94 -8.72
CA ILE A 187 2.37 -15.02 -9.70
C ILE A 187 0.89 -15.32 -10.02
N THR A 188 0.58 -15.62 -11.28
CA THR A 188 -0.72 -16.20 -11.68
C THR A 188 -0.52 -17.39 -12.60
N GLY A 189 -1.22 -18.49 -12.35
CA GLY A 189 -1.43 -19.54 -13.33
C GLY A 189 -2.85 -19.35 -13.80
N PRO A 190 -3.10 -19.00 -15.08
CA PRO A 190 -4.43 -18.62 -15.50
C PRO A 190 -5.43 -19.66 -15.03
N PHE A 191 -6.38 -19.27 -14.18
CA PHE A 191 -7.02 -20.18 -13.23
C PHE A 191 -7.80 -21.29 -13.95
N LEU A 192 -8.30 -20.98 -15.14
CA LEU A 192 -8.91 -21.89 -16.10
C LEU A 192 -7.99 -23.05 -16.56
N ILE A 193 -6.67 -22.84 -16.64
CA ILE A 193 -5.69 -23.81 -17.15
C ILE A 193 -5.21 -24.75 -16.05
N ASN A 194 -4.83 -24.20 -14.89
CA ASN A 194 -4.10 -24.96 -13.86
C ASN A 194 -4.56 -24.71 -12.42
N ALA A 195 -5.68 -24.01 -12.22
CA ALA A 195 -6.26 -23.72 -10.90
C ALA A 195 -5.28 -23.13 -9.87
N CYS A 196 -4.30 -22.32 -10.32
CA CYS A 196 -3.34 -21.62 -9.44
C CYS A 196 -3.65 -20.12 -9.39
N PRO A 197 -4.50 -19.65 -8.48
CA PRO A 197 -4.94 -18.26 -8.43
C PRO A 197 -3.78 -17.29 -8.16
N LEU A 198 -4.04 -15.99 -8.31
CA LEU A 198 -3.14 -14.90 -7.96
C LEU A 198 -2.57 -15.10 -6.55
N ARG A 199 -1.27 -15.39 -6.48
CA ARG A 199 -0.60 -15.79 -5.23
C ARG A 199 0.73 -15.10 -5.07
N ARG A 200 1.15 -14.97 -3.80
CA ARG A 200 2.49 -14.55 -3.42
C ARG A 200 3.35 -15.75 -3.10
N ILE A 201 4.56 -15.81 -3.64
CA ILE A 201 5.54 -16.88 -3.39
C ILE A 201 6.93 -16.24 -3.18
N ASN A 202 7.78 -16.87 -2.38
CA ASN A 202 9.17 -16.46 -2.20
C ASN A 202 10.03 -16.98 -3.36
N GLN A 203 10.97 -16.18 -3.86
CA GLN A 203 11.86 -16.51 -4.99
C GLN A 203 12.74 -17.76 -4.78
N ILE A 204 12.89 -18.21 -3.53
CA ILE A 204 13.64 -19.41 -3.15
C ILE A 204 12.88 -20.69 -3.57
N TYR A 205 11.54 -20.69 -3.47
CA TYR A 205 10.71 -21.87 -3.73
C TYR A 205 10.27 -21.97 -5.21
N VAL A 206 11.10 -21.45 -6.11
CA VAL A 206 10.77 -21.27 -7.52
C VAL A 206 11.98 -21.55 -8.41
N ILE A 207 11.79 -22.42 -9.40
CA ILE A 207 12.68 -22.51 -10.56
C ILE A 207 12.16 -21.54 -11.62
N ALA A 208 13.03 -20.65 -12.09
CA ALA A 208 12.75 -19.81 -13.25
C ALA A 208 13.15 -20.57 -14.51
N THR A 209 12.25 -20.72 -15.47
CA THR A 209 12.57 -21.32 -16.76
C THR A 209 13.09 -20.28 -17.74
N SER A 210 13.71 -20.77 -18.81
CA SER A 210 14.11 -20.04 -20.00
C SER A 210 12.91 -19.41 -20.74
N THR A 211 11.75 -20.06 -20.70
CA THR A 211 10.51 -19.66 -21.38
C THR A 211 9.90 -18.37 -20.80
N LYS A 212 9.55 -17.43 -21.69
CA LYS A 212 9.06 -16.09 -21.34
C LYS A 212 7.88 -15.72 -22.23
N ILE A 213 6.84 -15.18 -21.62
CA ILE A 213 5.66 -14.63 -22.29
C ILE A 213 5.81 -13.10 -22.26
N ASN A 214 5.61 -12.42 -23.39
CA ASN A 214 5.74 -10.97 -23.49
C ASN A 214 4.56 -10.25 -22.81
N LEU A 215 4.67 -9.99 -21.50
CA LEU A 215 3.64 -9.34 -20.70
C LEU A 215 3.83 -7.81 -20.58
N ASN A 216 3.38 -7.06 -21.58
CA ASN A 216 3.21 -5.61 -21.48
C ASN A 216 1.93 -5.24 -20.70
N LEU A 217 1.80 -5.72 -19.46
CA LEU A 217 0.57 -5.65 -18.68
C LEU A 217 0.67 -4.68 -17.49
N ILE A 218 -0.18 -3.65 -17.51
CA ILE A 218 -0.36 -2.72 -16.37
C ILE A 218 -1.31 -3.37 -15.37
N LEU A 219 -0.75 -3.95 -14.31
CA LEU A 219 -1.54 -4.59 -13.24
C LEU A 219 -2.26 -3.54 -12.37
N PRO A 220 -3.50 -3.81 -11.93
CA PRO A 220 -4.23 -2.91 -11.05
C PRO A 220 -3.47 -2.52 -9.78
N LYS A 221 -3.51 -1.23 -9.43
CA LYS A 221 -2.71 -0.62 -8.35
C LYS A 221 -3.08 -1.12 -6.95
N HIS A 222 -4.26 -1.71 -6.74
CA HIS A 222 -4.68 -2.26 -5.45
C HIS A 222 -4.06 -3.63 -5.13
N ILE A 223 -3.60 -4.36 -6.15
CA ILE A 223 -3.00 -5.71 -6.02
C ILE A 223 -1.57 -5.58 -5.45
N ASN A 224 -1.49 -5.50 -4.12
CA ASN A 224 -0.30 -5.24 -3.32
C ASN A 224 -0.18 -6.21 -2.12
N ASP A 225 0.92 -6.14 -1.36
CA ASP A 225 1.15 -6.99 -0.18
C ASP A 225 0.03 -6.99 0.88
N LYS A 226 -0.68 -5.86 1.03
CA LYS A 226 -1.83 -5.75 1.94
C LYS A 226 -3.02 -6.60 1.48
N TYR A 227 -3.30 -6.63 0.18
CA TYR A 227 -4.41 -7.37 -0.43
C TYR A 227 -4.31 -8.88 -0.18
N PHE A 228 -3.08 -9.41 -0.17
CA PHE A 228 -2.78 -10.82 0.09
C PHE A 228 -2.43 -11.13 1.56
N LYS A 229 -2.66 -10.21 2.51
CA LYS A 229 -2.46 -10.50 3.93
C LYS A 229 -3.55 -11.46 4.42
N ARG A 230 -3.17 -12.55 5.08
CA ARG A 230 -4.14 -13.46 5.72
C ARG A 230 -4.89 -12.69 6.81
N LYS A 231 -6.22 -12.69 6.78
CA LYS A 231 -7.03 -12.20 7.89
C LYS A 231 -6.73 -13.07 9.12
N ARG A 232 -6.62 -12.44 10.29
CA ARG A 232 -6.50 -13.10 11.58
C ARG A 232 -7.59 -12.50 12.44
N ASP A 233 -8.58 -13.30 12.76
CA ASP A 233 -9.68 -12.87 13.59
C ASP A 233 -9.17 -12.70 15.03
N LYS A 234 -9.73 -11.74 15.76
CA LYS A 234 -9.35 -11.53 17.16
C LYS A 234 -9.83 -12.75 17.94
N ARG A 235 -8.95 -13.39 18.70
CA ARG A 235 -9.37 -14.40 19.68
C ARG A 235 -10.32 -13.71 20.66
N ALA A 236 -11.45 -14.34 20.97
CA ALA A 236 -12.31 -13.89 22.05
C ALA A 236 -11.48 -13.78 23.34
N LYS A 237 -11.81 -12.81 24.20
CA LYS A 237 -11.31 -12.83 25.58
C LYS A 237 -11.86 -14.10 26.24
N LYS A 238 -11.01 -14.86 26.89
CA LYS A 238 -11.44 -16.06 27.61
C LYS A 238 -12.04 -15.64 28.94
N GLU A 239 -13.36 -15.70 29.03
CA GLU A 239 -14.09 -16.00 30.25
C GLU A 239 -14.60 -17.43 30.04
N GLU A 240 -13.94 -18.39 30.70
CA GLU A 240 -14.31 -19.81 30.95
C GLU A 240 -15.01 -20.67 29.87
N GLY A 241 -14.98 -20.27 28.59
CA GLY A 241 -15.59 -21.01 27.48
C GLY A 241 -14.72 -22.15 26.93
N ASP A 242 -15.40 -23.23 26.51
CA ASP A 242 -14.78 -24.40 25.87
C ASP A 242 -13.92 -24.00 24.66
N ILE A 243 -12.68 -24.47 24.69
CA ILE A 243 -11.60 -24.12 23.76
C ILE A 243 -11.84 -24.75 22.38
N PHE A 244 -12.64 -25.81 22.29
CA PHE A 244 -12.85 -26.62 21.09
C PHE A 244 -14.09 -26.24 20.27
N ALA A 245 -15.08 -25.57 20.86
CA ALA A 245 -16.30 -25.14 20.18
C ALA A 245 -16.05 -24.20 18.96
N VAL A 246 -14.99 -23.38 19.00
CA VAL A 246 -14.67 -22.45 17.90
C VAL A 246 -13.96 -23.15 16.73
N LYS A 247 -14.74 -23.88 15.92
CA LYS A 247 -14.29 -24.44 14.64
C LYS A 247 -13.72 -23.30 13.76
N LYS A 248 -12.47 -23.44 13.31
CA LYS A 248 -11.81 -22.46 12.43
C LYS A 248 -12.52 -22.44 11.07
N GLY A 249 -13.25 -21.36 10.79
CA GLY A 249 -13.96 -21.21 9.51
C GLY A 249 -13.04 -21.35 8.29
N GLU A 250 -13.49 -22.11 7.31
CA GLU A 250 -12.75 -22.32 6.06
C GLU A 250 -12.60 -21.04 5.25
N TYR A 251 -11.50 -20.93 4.50
CA TYR A 251 -11.22 -19.75 3.70
C TYR A 251 -12.06 -19.71 2.41
N LYS A 252 -13.16 -18.96 2.42
CA LYS A 252 -13.92 -18.63 1.20
C LYS A 252 -13.33 -17.39 0.48
N PRO A 253 -13.05 -17.46 -0.84
CA PRO A 253 -12.61 -16.29 -1.61
C PRO A 253 -13.69 -15.21 -1.73
N SER A 254 -13.34 -13.97 -1.38
CA SER A 254 -14.18 -12.78 -1.59
C SER A 254 -14.42 -12.51 -3.08
N ASP A 255 -15.57 -11.98 -3.46
CA ASP A 255 -15.94 -11.78 -4.88
C ASP A 255 -15.01 -10.82 -5.63
N GLN A 256 -14.48 -9.79 -4.95
CA GLN A 256 -13.40 -8.95 -5.49
C GLN A 256 -12.20 -9.76 -5.99
N ARG A 257 -11.82 -10.85 -5.30
CA ARG A 257 -10.73 -11.74 -5.74
C ARG A 257 -11.10 -12.54 -6.98
N LYS A 258 -12.36 -12.96 -7.11
CA LYS A 258 -12.86 -13.64 -8.32
C LYS A 258 -12.86 -12.69 -9.52
N ILE A 259 -13.27 -11.44 -9.32
CA ILE A 259 -13.25 -10.38 -10.35
C ILE A 259 -11.81 -10.04 -10.77
N ASP A 260 -10.94 -9.73 -9.81
CA ASP A 260 -9.53 -9.41 -10.08
C ASP A 260 -8.80 -10.58 -10.78
N GLN A 261 -9.12 -11.82 -10.43
CA GLN A 261 -8.59 -13.02 -11.10
C GLN A 261 -9.03 -13.06 -12.57
N LYS A 262 -10.33 -12.92 -12.87
CA LYS A 262 -10.85 -12.92 -14.24
C LYS A 262 -10.21 -11.84 -15.11
N VAL A 263 -10.02 -10.64 -14.56
CA VAL A 263 -9.37 -9.51 -15.26
C VAL A 263 -7.91 -9.83 -15.60
N VAL A 264 -7.12 -10.28 -14.63
CA VAL A 264 -5.69 -10.57 -14.86
C VAL A 264 -5.50 -11.80 -15.75
N ASP A 265 -6.32 -12.84 -15.59
CA ASP A 265 -6.21 -14.05 -16.40
C ASP A 265 -6.60 -13.80 -17.85
N LYS A 266 -7.62 -12.97 -18.13
CA LYS A 266 -7.94 -12.54 -19.51
C LYS A 266 -6.72 -11.91 -20.17
N LEU A 267 -6.08 -10.95 -19.50
CA LEU A 267 -4.88 -10.27 -20.00
C LEU A 267 -3.70 -11.22 -20.27
N VAL A 268 -3.48 -12.22 -19.41
CA VAL A 268 -2.40 -13.22 -19.59
C VAL A 268 -2.74 -14.22 -20.69
N ILE A 269 -3.99 -14.69 -20.77
CA ILE A 269 -4.47 -15.60 -21.81
C ILE A 269 -4.40 -14.92 -23.17
N ASP A 270 -4.78 -13.65 -23.28
CA ASP A 270 -4.70 -12.90 -24.54
C ASP A 270 -3.24 -12.64 -24.96
N ALA A 271 -2.31 -12.50 -24.01
CA ALA A 271 -0.88 -12.47 -24.31
C ALA A 271 -0.34 -13.84 -24.80
N ILE A 272 -0.79 -14.95 -24.22
CA ILE A 272 -0.45 -16.31 -24.66
C ILE A 272 -1.02 -16.57 -26.08
N LYS A 273 -2.28 -16.20 -26.35
CA LYS A 273 -2.91 -16.37 -27.67
C LYS A 273 -2.18 -15.65 -28.81
N LYS A 274 -1.50 -14.53 -28.52
CA LYS A 274 -0.67 -13.76 -29.47
C LYS A 274 0.69 -14.40 -29.78
N SER A 275 1.15 -15.34 -28.95
CA SER A 275 2.40 -16.07 -29.22
C SER A 275 2.20 -17.12 -30.32
N LYS A 276 3.25 -17.39 -31.09
CA LYS A 276 3.25 -18.45 -32.12
C LYS A 276 2.93 -19.81 -31.48
N ASP A 277 3.57 -20.10 -30.35
CA ASP A 277 3.50 -21.39 -29.65
C ASP A 277 2.27 -21.54 -28.74
N ARG A 278 1.18 -20.81 -29.01
CA ARG A 278 -0.01 -20.74 -28.12
C ARG A 278 -0.50 -22.11 -27.66
N LYS A 279 -0.64 -23.08 -28.59
CA LYS A 279 -1.10 -24.45 -28.29
C LYS A 279 -0.16 -25.16 -27.30
N MET A 280 1.15 -25.11 -27.58
CA MET A 280 2.18 -25.69 -26.70
C MET A 280 2.21 -25.01 -25.32
N LEU A 281 2.09 -23.69 -25.25
CA LEU A 281 2.09 -22.97 -23.98
C LEU A 281 0.86 -23.29 -23.10
N PHE A 282 -0.33 -23.48 -23.69
CA PHE A 282 -1.50 -23.95 -22.94
C PHE A 282 -1.26 -25.34 -22.33
N ALA A 283 -0.79 -26.30 -23.12
CA ALA A 283 -0.45 -27.64 -22.64
C ALA A 283 0.69 -27.63 -21.60
N TYR A 284 1.71 -26.80 -21.81
CA TYR A 284 2.85 -26.65 -20.90
C TYR A 284 2.45 -26.08 -19.54
N LEU A 285 1.54 -25.09 -19.50
CA LEU A 285 1.04 -24.49 -18.25
C LEU A 285 0.03 -25.37 -17.51
N ALA A 286 -0.72 -26.22 -18.23
CA ALA A 286 -1.63 -27.20 -17.65
C ALA A 286 -0.90 -28.36 -16.97
N THR A 287 0.18 -28.84 -17.60
CA THR A 287 0.94 -30.00 -17.10
C THR A 287 1.83 -29.66 -15.90
N MET A 288 1.88 -30.59 -14.94
CA MET A 288 2.72 -30.45 -13.75
C MET A 288 4.15 -30.93 -14.02
N PHE A 289 5.11 -30.24 -13.43
CA PHE A 289 6.50 -30.69 -13.35
C PHE A 289 6.67 -31.72 -12.23
N GLY A 290 7.31 -32.83 -12.57
CA GLY A 290 7.84 -33.84 -11.68
C GLY A 290 9.04 -34.50 -12.37
N LEU A 291 9.93 -35.10 -11.58
CA LEU A 291 11.06 -35.86 -12.10
C LEU A 291 10.63 -37.32 -12.29
N ARG A 292 11.03 -37.94 -13.39
CA ARG A 292 10.93 -39.39 -13.63
C ARG A 292 12.26 -40.08 -13.31
N SER A 293 12.33 -41.41 -13.49
CA SER A 293 13.63 -42.11 -13.49
C SER A 293 14.58 -41.51 -14.54
N SER A 294 15.89 -41.59 -14.27
CA SER A 294 16.98 -41.04 -15.11
C SER A 294 16.95 -39.53 -15.37
N GLN A 295 16.08 -38.76 -14.69
CA GLN A 295 15.95 -37.30 -14.84
C GLN A 295 16.66 -36.54 -13.73
N TYR A 296 17.93 -36.19 -13.95
CA TYR A 296 18.78 -35.53 -12.95
C TYR A 296 18.75 -33.99 -13.05
N PRO A 297 18.34 -33.24 -12.00
CA PRO A 297 18.21 -31.78 -12.05
C PRO A 297 19.50 -31.01 -12.40
N HIS A 298 20.68 -31.53 -12.06
CA HIS A 298 21.96 -30.89 -12.39
C HIS A 298 22.32 -30.97 -13.87
N ARG A 299 21.69 -31.89 -14.63
CA ARG A 299 21.84 -32.01 -16.08
C ARG A 299 20.74 -31.27 -16.85
N MET A 300 19.66 -30.86 -16.16
CA MET A 300 18.52 -30.17 -16.78
C MET A 300 18.81 -28.69 -17.03
N LYS A 301 18.42 -28.22 -18.23
CA LYS A 301 18.31 -26.80 -18.55
C LYS A 301 16.86 -26.39 -18.37
N PHE A 302 16.60 -25.43 -17.49
CA PHE A 302 15.28 -24.88 -17.19
C PHE A 302 15.02 -23.60 -17.97
#